data_AF-A0A2V8I0W1-F1
#
_entry.id   AF-A0A2V8I0W1-F1
#
_cell.length_a   1.000
_cell.length_b   1.000
_cell.length_c   1.000
_cell.angle_alpha   90.00
_cell.angle_beta   90.00
_cell.angle_gamma   90.00
#
_symmetry.space_group_name_H-M   'P 1'
#
loop_
_entity.id
_entity.type
_entity.pdbx_description
1 polymer ?
#
loop_
_entity_poly.entity_id
_entity_poly.type
_entity_poly.pdbx_seq_one_letter_code
_entity_poly.pdbx_strand_id
1 'polypeptide(L)' 'MSEPQSDSKTFRATLERFRGNGLNWVIVQLPFSVEKRWKTRGTLRVNVEVNGFHYRTALFPTGAGQHFLLVNKKMQKA' A
#
# COMPACT_ATOMS: atom_id res chain seq x y z
N MET A 1 0.27 27.08 -13.89
CA MET A 1 -0.37 25.76 -14.08
C MET A 1 -0.05 24.97 -12.84
N SER A 2 -0.99 24.85 -11.91
CA SER A 2 -0.74 24.20 -10.62
C SER A 2 -0.78 22.70 -10.85
N GLU A 3 0.38 22.04 -10.80
CA GLU A 3 0.43 20.59 -10.68
C GLU A 3 -0.39 20.18 -9.46
N PRO A 4 -1.29 19.18 -9.56
CA PRO A 4 -1.98 18.67 -8.39
C PRO A 4 -0.90 18.19 -7.44
N GLN A 5 -0.80 18.84 -6.27
CA GLN A 5 0.15 18.52 -5.22
C GLN A 5 -0.13 17.09 -4.78
N SER A 6 0.52 16.15 -5.46
CA SER A 6 0.29 14.73 -5.31
C SER A 6 0.86 14.40 -3.95
N ASP A 7 -0.02 14.11 -3.00
CA ASP A 7 0.36 13.74 -1.65
C ASP A 7 1.06 12.38 -1.70
N SER A 8 2.33 12.38 -2.09
CA SER A 8 3.16 11.19 -2.27
C SER A 8 4.02 11.00 -1.03
N LYS A 9 4.06 9.77 -0.51
CA LYS A 9 4.90 9.43 0.63
C LYS A 9 5.77 8.23 0.31
N THR A 10 7.09 8.43 0.37
CA THR A 10 8.08 7.38 0.21
C THR A 10 8.41 6.79 1.56
N PHE A 11 8.41 5.46 1.64
CA PHE A 11 8.78 4.72 2.84
C PHE A 11 9.43 3.39 2.42
N ARG A 12 10.18 2.79 3.35
CA ARG A 12 10.68 1.43 3.21
C ARG A 12 9.85 0.52 4.11
N ALA A 13 9.49 -0.64 3.59
CA ALA A 13 8.75 -1.65 4.34
C ALA A 13 9.11 -3.05 3.84
N THR A 14 8.88 -4.04 4.70
CA THR A 14 9.18 -5.43 4.42
C THR A 14 7.99 -6.08 3.69
N LEU A 15 8.29 -6.91 2.69
CA LEU A 15 7.32 -7.80 2.07
C LEU A 15 7.00 -8.94 3.03
N GLU A 16 5.77 -9.00 3.52
CA GLU A 16 5.32 -10.01 4.46
C GLU A 16 4.27 -10.91 3.84
N ARG A 17 4.30 -12.20 4.19
CA ARG A 17 3.21 -13.11 3.83
C ARG A 17 2.04 -12.87 4.76
N PHE A 18 0.87 -12.61 4.19
CA PHE A 18 -0.35 -12.41 4.95
C PHE A 18 -0.82 -13.73 5.58
N ARG A 19 -0.77 -13.83 6.92
CA ARG A 19 -1.11 -15.05 7.67
C ARG A 19 -2.57 -15.09 8.12
N GLY A 20 -3.51 -14.66 7.27
CA GLY A 20 -4.92 -14.49 7.67
C GLY A 20 -5.94 -15.39 6.95
N ASN A 21 -5.75 -15.68 5.66
CA ASN A 21 -6.84 -16.17 4.81
C ASN A 21 -6.56 -17.48 4.05
N GLY A 22 -5.48 -18.20 4.37
CA GLY A 22 -5.04 -19.39 3.60
C GLY A 22 -4.60 -19.09 2.15
N LEU A 23 -4.75 -17.85 1.71
CA LEU A 23 -4.27 -17.33 0.43
C LEU A 23 -2.81 -16.88 0.59
N ASN A 24 -1.94 -17.32 -0.31
CA ASN A 24 -0.51 -16.95 -0.36
C ASN A 24 -0.31 -15.49 -0.82
N TRP A 25 -0.95 -14.56 -0.13
CA TRP A 25 -0.82 -13.13 -0.39
C TRP A 25 0.46 -12.60 0.23
N VAL A 26 1.17 -11.79 -0.54
CA VAL A 26 2.30 -10.99 -0.05
C VAL A 26 1.80 -9.57 0.06
N ILE A 27 2.03 -8.97 1.21
CA ILE A 27 1.57 -7.65 1.55
C ILE A 27 2.72 -6.78 2.04
N VAL A 28 2.50 -5.48 2.02
CA VAL A 28 3.32 -4.48 2.69
C VAL A 28 2.46 -3.82 3.75
N GLN A 29 2.88 -3.92 5.00
CA GLN A 29 2.29 -3.14 6.09
C GLN A 29 2.82 -1.71 6.01
N LEU A 30 1.91 -0.73 6.04
CA LEU A 30 2.33 0.66 6.01
C LEU A 30 2.80 1.07 7.41
N PRO A 31 4.01 1.67 7.56
CA PRO A 31 4.53 2.07 8.86
C PRO A 31 3.86 3.36 9.40
N PHE A 32 2.77 3.81 8.78
CA PHE A 32 2.02 5.00 9.18
C PHE A 32 0.52 4.79 8.98
N SER A 33 -0.29 5.57 9.71
CA SER A 33 -1.75 5.52 9.58
C SER A 33 -2.22 6.28 8.33
N VAL A 34 -2.76 5.55 7.35
CA VAL A 34 -3.39 6.14 6.16
C VAL A 34 -4.64 6.94 6.55
N GLU A 35 -5.38 6.48 7.56
CA GLU A 35 -6.55 7.20 8.08
C GLU A 35 -6.19 8.60 8.56
N LYS A 36 -5.09 8.77 9.31
CA LYS A 36 -4.68 10.10 9.78
C LYS A 36 -4.24 11.01 8.64
N ARG A 37 -3.61 10.44 7.60
CA ARG A 37 -3.01 11.21 6.52
C ARG A 37 -3.99 11.58 5.41
N TRP A 38 -4.86 10.66 5.01
CA TRP A 38 -5.84 10.83 3.94
C TRP A 38 -7.29 10.87 4.44
N LYS A 39 -7.52 10.86 5.76
CA LYS A 39 -8.85 10.92 6.39
C LYS A 39 -9.82 9.84 5.87
N THR A 40 -9.28 8.70 5.47
CA THR A 40 -10.05 7.58 4.91
C THR A 40 -9.88 6.32 5.75
N ARG A 41 -11.00 5.66 6.03
CA ARG A 41 -11.06 4.39 6.77
C ARG A 41 -11.17 3.18 5.84
N GLY A 42 -11.61 3.39 4.61
CA GLY A 42 -11.87 2.34 3.64
C GLY A 42 -10.67 2.02 2.75
N THR A 43 -10.95 1.31 1.67
CA THR A 43 -9.99 1.02 0.62
C THR A 43 -9.61 2.29 -0.13
N LEU A 44 -8.32 2.63 -0.16
CA LEU A 44 -7.81 3.82 -0.85
C LEU A 44 -7.09 3.41 -2.13
N ARG A 45 -7.55 3.91 -3.29
CA ARG A 45 -6.83 3.71 -4.56
C ARG A 45 -5.61 4.62 -4.61
N VAL A 46 -4.45 4.03 -4.90
CA VAL A 46 -3.16 4.71 -4.91
C VAL A 46 -2.37 4.32 -6.15
N ASN A 47 -1.56 5.25 -6.65
CA ASN A 47 -0.46 4.93 -7.55
C ASN A 47 0.78 4.73 -6.69
N VAL A 48 1.45 3.60 -6.86
CA VAL A 48 2.68 3.29 -6.13
C VAL A 48 3.81 3.04 -7.10
N GLU A 49 5.01 3.37 -6.66
CA GLU A 49 6.25 3.01 -7.31
C GLU A 49 7.01 2.09 -6.36
N VAL A 50 7.36 0.89 -6.82
CA VAL A 50 8.15 -0.08 -6.05
C VAL A 50 9.30 -0.54 -6.93
N ASN A 51 10.54 -0.34 -6.47
CA ASN A 51 11.76 -0.68 -7.21
C ASN A 51 11.78 -0.13 -8.66
N GLY A 52 11.26 1.09 -8.90
CA GLY A 52 11.15 1.70 -10.23
C GLY A 52 9.95 1.25 -11.06
N PHE A 53 9.13 0.30 -10.56
CA PHE A 53 7.90 -0.12 -11.22
C PHE A 53 6.70 0.66 -10.70
N HIS A 54 6.10 1.43 -11.59
CA HIS A 54 4.87 2.17 -11.34
C HIS A 54 3.66 1.25 -11.53
N TYR A 55 2.79 1.20 -10.54
CA TYR A 55 1.56 0.41 -10.60
C TYR A 55 0.42 1.06 -9.83
N ARG A 56 -0.80 0.95 -10.37
CA ARG A 56 -2.01 1.43 -9.70
C ARG A 56 -2.63 0.30 -8.89
N THR A 57 -2.70 0.48 -7.58
CA THR A 57 -3.24 -0.51 -6.65
C THR A 57 -4.14 0.16 -5.61
N ALA A 58 -4.53 -0.58 -4.57
CA ALA A 58 -5.29 -0.09 -3.46
C ALA A 58 -4.67 -0.47 -2.11
N LEU A 59 -4.81 0.41 -1.14
CA LEU A 59 -4.54 0.17 0.27
C LEU A 59 -5.80 -0.41 0.90
N PHE A 60 -5.66 -1.57 1.52
CA PHE A 60 -6.75 -2.27 2.19
C PHE A 60 -6.65 -2.06 3.70
N PRO A 61 -7.76 -1.77 4.39
CA PRO A 61 -7.77 -1.67 5.84
C PRO A 61 -7.64 -3.07 6.47
N THR A 62 -6.89 -3.19 7.56
CA THR A 62 -6.82 -4.41 8.39
C THR A 62 -7.95 -4.52 9.42
N GLY A 63 -8.77 -3.47 9.58
CA GLY A 63 -9.77 -3.35 10.65
C GLY A 63 -9.20 -2.85 11.98
N ALA A 64 -7.88 -2.94 12.20
CA ALA A 64 -7.19 -2.45 13.40
C ALA A 64 -6.69 -0.99 13.27
N GLY A 65 -7.22 -0.22 12.32
CA GLY A 65 -6.72 1.14 12.01
C GLY A 65 -5.39 1.18 11.25
N GLN A 66 -4.91 0.03 10.80
CA GLN A 66 -3.77 -0.09 9.89
C GLN A 66 -4.25 -0.40 8.47
N HIS A 67 -3.39 -0.08 7.51
CA HIS A 67 -3.60 -0.39 6.11
C HIS A 67 -2.43 -1.18 5.59
N PHE A 68 -2.72 -2.09 4.67
CA PHE A 68 -1.72 -2.86 3.96
C PHE A 68 -1.93 -2.74 2.46
N LEU A 69 -0.84 -2.91 1.73
CA LEU A 69 -0.85 -2.94 0.27
C LEU A 69 -0.63 -4.38 -0.18
N LEU A 70 -1.47 -4.88 -1.08
CA LEU A 70 -1.25 -6.18 -1.71
C LEU A 70 -0.17 -6.06 -2.80
N VAL A 71 0.89 -6.85 -2.69
CA VAL A 71 2.01 -6.85 -3.63
C VAL A 71 1.88 -8.01 -4.61
N ASN A 72 1.71 -7.67 -5.89
CA ASN A 72 1.63 -8.66 -6.96
C ASN A 72 2.98 -9.39 -7.13
N LYS A 73 2.96 -10.65 -7.59
CA LYS A 73 4.15 -11.46 -7.88
C LYS A 73 5.16 -10.76 -8.80
N LYS A 74 4.70 -9.92 -9.73
CA LYS A 74 5.57 -9.12 -10.60
C LYS A 74 6.43 -8.12 -9.80
N MET A 75 5.84 -7.47 -8.81
CA MET A 75 6.53 -6.51 -7.93
C MET A 75 7.47 -7.20 -6.94
N GLN A 76 7.20 -8.46 -6.58
CA GLN A 76 8.08 -9.24 -5.69
C GLN A 76 9.39 -9.65 -6.36
N LYS A 77 9.43 -9.73 -7.69
CA LYS A 77 10.59 -10.17 -8.47
C LYS A 77 11.46 -9.01 -8.98
N ALA A 78 11.01 -7.77 -8.77
CA ALA A 78 11.67 -6.56 -9.22
C ALA A 78 12.83 -6.16 -8.29
#